data_AF-A0A0S8D3J3-F1
#
_entry.id   AF-A0A0S8D3J3-F1
#
_cell.length_a   1.000
_cell.length_b   1.000
_cell.length_c   1.000
_cell.angle_alpha   90.00
_cell.angle_beta   90.00
_cell.angle_gamma   90.00
#
_symmetry.space_group_name_H-M   'P 1'
#
loop_
_entity.id
_entity.type
_entity.pdbx_description
1 polymer ?
#
loop_
_entity_poly.entity_id
_entity_poly.type
_entity_poly.pdbx_seq_one_letter_code
_entity_poly.pdbx_strand_id
1 'polypeptide(L)'
;MQGEEILQGKRVLIVDDEPDILETLEELLDMCLIDTAPNFETAKKFLDKYTYDVAILDIVGVKGYDLLNLAAQKGLPALMLTAHALSPEYLVKSIKGGAKSYIPKEKIADIPIFVRYILEARTGGIEKDSTWFARLSPFFDKKFGPRWRRKNEEFWKDFDETYTSRISKEELAEIM
;
A
#
# COMPACT_ATOMS: atom_id res chain seq x y z
N MET A 1 11.25 19.69 -2.65
CA MET A 1 10.82 19.10 -3.93
C MET A 1 9.29 19.03 -3.89
N GLN A 2 8.58 19.52 -4.92
CA GLN A 2 7.11 19.59 -4.88
C GLN A 2 6.52 18.17 -4.78
N GLY A 3 5.85 17.88 -3.66
CA GLY A 3 5.20 16.59 -3.39
C GLY A 3 5.55 15.94 -2.05
N GLU A 4 6.65 16.32 -1.39
CA GLU A 4 6.99 15.79 -0.04
C GLU A 4 6.24 16.53 1.09
N GLU A 5 5.72 17.72 0.82
CA GLU A 5 5.02 18.54 1.82
C GLU A 5 3.80 17.82 2.42
N ILE A 6 3.10 16.97 1.66
CA ILE A 6 1.95 16.23 2.17
C ILE A 6 2.34 15.12 3.16
N LEU A 7 3.60 14.66 3.13
CA LEU A 7 4.14 13.67 4.06
C LEU A 7 4.55 14.31 5.39
N GLN A 8 4.93 15.59 5.37
CA GLN A 8 5.45 16.29 6.54
C GLN A 8 4.48 16.24 7.72
N GLY A 9 4.93 15.66 8.84
CA GLY A 9 4.16 15.58 10.08
C GLY A 9 2.99 14.59 10.06
N LYS A 10 2.85 13.78 9.01
CA LYS A 10 1.83 12.71 8.95
C LYS A 10 2.19 11.56 9.87
N ARG A 11 1.19 11.00 10.54
CA ARG A 11 1.38 9.85 11.43
C ARG A 11 1.27 8.55 10.65
N VAL A 12 2.33 7.76 10.65
CA VAL A 12 2.38 6.47 9.94
C VAL A 12 2.69 5.35 10.93
N LEU A 13 1.84 4.32 10.90
CA LEU A 13 2.11 3.07 11.63
C LEU A 13 2.80 2.09 10.69
N ILE A 14 3.95 1.57 11.09
CA ILE A 14 4.70 0.58 10.32
C ILE A 14 4.71 -0.74 11.11
N VAL A 15 4.33 -1.83 10.45
CA VAL A 15 4.26 -3.15 11.08
C VAL A 15 4.97 -4.18 10.21
N ASP A 16 6.09 -4.70 10.70
CA ASP A 16 6.94 -5.70 10.04
C ASP A 16 7.73 -6.44 11.12
N ASP A 17 7.93 -7.75 10.99
CA ASP A 17 8.71 -8.54 11.97
C ASP A 17 10.22 -8.45 11.73
N GLU A 18 10.65 -7.88 10.60
CA GLU A 18 12.05 -7.69 10.23
C GLU A 18 12.55 -6.29 10.69
N PRO A 19 13.45 -6.19 11.70
CA PRO A 19 13.90 -4.91 12.25
C PRO A 19 14.60 -4.00 11.23
N ASP A 20 15.33 -4.56 10.27
CA ASP A 20 15.99 -3.85 9.19
C ASP A 20 14.98 -3.19 8.23
N ILE A 21 13.82 -3.81 8.01
CA ILE A 21 12.73 -3.21 7.23
C ILE A 21 12.11 -2.04 8.00
N LEU A 22 11.91 -2.18 9.31
CA LEU A 22 11.42 -1.08 10.16
C LEU A 22 12.38 0.12 10.12
N GLU A 23 13.68 -0.10 10.34
CA GLU A 23 14.72 0.94 10.28
C GLU A 23 14.77 1.62 8.90
N THR A 24 14.74 0.82 7.82
CA THR A 24 14.75 1.36 6.45
C THR A 24 13.54 2.25 6.18
N LEU A 25 12.35 1.84 6.62
CA LEU A 25 11.14 2.63 6.39
C LEU A 25 11.08 3.88 7.26
N GLU A 26 11.62 3.83 8.49
CA GLU A 26 11.81 5.00 9.34
C GLU A 26 12.72 6.04 8.67
N GLU A 27 13.82 5.61 8.06
CA GLU A 27 14.73 6.49 7.31
C GLU A 27 14.08 7.08 6.05
N LEU A 28 13.33 6.28 5.28
CA LEU A 28 12.65 6.73 4.07
C LEU A 28 11.51 7.71 4.33
N LEU A 29 10.94 7.68 5.54
CA LEU A 29 9.80 8.49 5.96
C LEU A 29 10.18 9.40 7.14
N ASP A 30 11.43 9.85 7.21
CA ASP A 30 11.96 10.69 8.29
C ASP A 30 11.20 12.01 8.50
N MET A 31 10.51 12.49 7.46
CA MET A 31 9.62 13.65 7.51
C MET A 31 8.27 13.38 8.19
N CYS A 32 7.91 12.11 8.40
CA CYS A 32 6.68 11.66 9.06
C CYS A 32 6.89 11.45 10.57
N LEU A 33 5.78 11.34 11.30
CA LEU A 33 5.75 10.86 12.68
C LEU A 33 5.51 9.35 12.66
N ILE A 34 6.55 8.57 12.92
CA ILE A 34 6.51 7.10 12.81
C ILE A 34 6.28 6.43 14.17
N ASP A 35 5.41 5.44 14.20
CA ASP A 35 5.37 4.40 15.23
C ASP A 35 5.62 3.03 14.56
N THR A 36 6.59 2.26 15.06
CA THR A 36 6.93 0.92 14.55
C THR A 36 6.44 -0.19 15.49
N ALA A 37 5.92 -1.28 14.93
CA ALA A 37 5.45 -2.44 15.67
C ALA A 37 6.00 -3.75 15.09
N PRO A 38 6.71 -4.58 15.88
CA PRO A 38 7.33 -5.81 15.36
C PRO A 38 6.36 -7.00 15.26
N ASN A 39 5.09 -6.83 15.64
CA ASN A 39 4.10 -7.89 15.67
C ASN A 39 2.67 -7.34 15.77
N PHE A 40 1.71 -8.25 15.53
CA PHE A 40 0.28 -7.99 15.60
C PHE A 40 -0.16 -7.36 16.92
N GLU A 41 0.30 -7.91 18.04
CA GLU A 41 -0.14 -7.52 19.37
C GLU A 41 0.27 -6.07 19.70
N THR A 42 1.46 -5.67 19.28
CA THR A 42 1.96 -4.29 19.44
C THR A 42 1.22 -3.34 18.50
N ALA A 43 1.06 -3.71 17.23
CA ALA A 43 0.32 -2.92 16.25
C ALA A 43 -1.13 -2.69 16.69
N LYS A 44 -1.82 -3.72 17.22
CA LYS A 44 -3.17 -3.60 17.73
C LYS A 44 -3.26 -2.61 18.90
N LYS A 45 -2.32 -2.65 19.85
CA LYS A 45 -2.27 -1.67 20.97
C LYS A 45 -2.14 -0.24 20.45
N PHE A 46 -1.31 -0.04 19.43
CA PHE A 46 -1.16 1.26 18.79
C PHE A 46 -2.41 1.72 18.06
N LEU A 47 -3.05 0.84 17.27
CA LEU A 47 -4.31 1.13 16.59
C LEU A 47 -5.47 1.43 17.57
N ASP A 48 -5.42 0.90 18.79
CA ASP A 48 -6.41 1.15 19.84
C ASP A 48 -6.16 2.44 20.63
N LYS A 49 -4.92 2.94 20.66
CA LYS A 49 -4.53 4.12 21.45
C LYS A 49 -4.36 5.39 20.62
N TYR A 50 -3.91 5.27 19.38
CA TYR A 50 -3.53 6.38 18.53
C TYR A 50 -4.30 6.40 17.22
N THR A 51 -4.28 7.54 16.55
CA THR A 51 -4.79 7.72 15.20
C THR A 51 -3.63 7.92 14.23
N TYR A 52 -3.80 7.38 13.04
CA TYR A 52 -2.80 7.40 11.98
C TYR A 52 -3.42 7.92 10.68
N ASP A 53 -2.58 8.52 9.84
CA ASP A 53 -2.96 8.93 8.50
C ASP A 53 -2.89 7.76 7.52
N VAL A 54 -1.88 6.88 7.66
CA VAL A 54 -1.64 5.67 6.84
C VAL A 54 -1.01 4.56 7.69
N ALA A 55 -1.27 3.30 7.35
CA ALA A 55 -0.53 2.15 7.87
C ALA A 55 0.25 1.44 6.76
N ILE A 56 1.46 0.96 7.07
CA ILE A 56 2.27 0.07 6.23
C ILE A 56 2.36 -1.27 6.94
N LEU A 57 1.87 -2.33 6.30
CA LEU A 57 1.67 -3.63 6.91
C LEU A 57 2.39 -4.71 6.12
N ASP A 58 3.33 -5.43 6.74
CA ASP A 58 3.79 -6.70 6.18
C ASP A 58 2.64 -7.70 6.17
N ILE A 59 2.62 -8.55 5.14
CA ILE A 59 1.62 -9.59 4.99
C ILE A 59 1.98 -10.80 5.86
N VAL A 60 3.22 -11.25 5.77
CA VAL A 60 3.74 -12.41 6.48
C VAL A 60 4.32 -11.94 7.82
N GLY A 61 4.54 -12.84 8.78
CA GLY A 61 5.13 -12.51 10.09
C GLY A 61 4.19 -11.84 11.10
N VAL A 62 3.40 -10.85 10.69
CA VAL A 62 2.61 -9.98 11.59
C VAL A 62 1.09 -10.14 11.49
N LYS A 63 0.61 -11.18 10.79
CA LYS A 63 -0.83 -11.37 10.47
C LYS A 63 -1.42 -10.17 9.71
N GLY A 64 -0.75 -9.74 8.64
CA GLY A 64 -1.06 -8.50 7.92
C GLY A 64 -2.51 -8.36 7.45
N TYR A 65 -3.17 -9.44 7.03
CA TYR A 65 -4.58 -9.40 6.63
C TYR A 65 -5.54 -9.11 7.80
N ASP A 66 -5.21 -9.56 9.01
CA ASP A 66 -6.01 -9.26 10.19
C ASP A 66 -5.83 -7.78 10.57
N LEU A 67 -4.61 -7.25 10.45
CA LEU A 67 -4.33 -5.81 10.64
C LEU A 67 -5.01 -4.96 9.57
N LEU A 68 -5.04 -5.40 8.32
CA LEU A 68 -5.75 -4.73 7.23
C LEU A 68 -7.24 -4.61 7.55
N ASN A 69 -7.86 -5.68 8.03
CA ASN A 69 -9.27 -5.66 8.46
C ASN A 69 -9.50 -4.68 9.62
N LEU A 70 -8.60 -4.64 10.61
CA LEU A 70 -8.69 -3.71 11.73
C LEU A 70 -8.52 -2.24 11.29
N ALA A 71 -7.58 -1.99 10.37
CA ALA A 71 -7.36 -0.67 9.79
C ALA A 71 -8.60 -0.21 9.01
N ALA A 72 -9.17 -1.09 8.18
CA ALA A 72 -10.38 -0.81 7.41
C ALA A 72 -11.58 -0.47 8.32
N GLN A 73 -11.78 -1.21 9.42
CA GLN A 73 -12.84 -0.90 10.41
C GLN A 73 -12.69 0.47 11.06
N LYS A 74 -11.46 0.99 11.15
CA LYS A 74 -11.14 2.32 11.68
C LYS A 74 -11.08 3.41 10.60
N GLY A 75 -11.34 3.08 9.33
CA GLY A 75 -11.19 4.01 8.21
C GLY A 75 -9.74 4.45 7.95
N LEU A 76 -8.76 3.66 8.42
CA LEU A 76 -7.33 3.89 8.22
C LEU A 76 -6.90 3.25 6.88
N PRO A 77 -6.47 4.03 5.88
CA PRO A 77 -5.93 3.46 4.66
C PRO A 77 -4.63 2.71 4.95
N ALA A 78 -4.47 1.54 4.33
CA ALA A 78 -3.31 0.68 4.53
C ALA A 78 -2.65 0.31 3.21
N LEU A 79 -1.33 0.29 3.23
CA LEU A 79 -0.45 -0.25 2.21
C LEU A 79 0.05 -1.62 2.68
N MET A 80 -0.04 -2.63 1.82
CA MET A 80 0.53 -3.94 2.08
C MET A 80 1.94 -4.00 1.50
N LEU A 81 2.93 -4.36 2.31
CA LEU A 81 4.32 -4.58 1.93
C LEU A 81 4.59 -6.08 1.97
N THR A 82 5.32 -6.66 1.02
CA THR A 82 5.65 -8.10 1.11
C THR A 82 6.87 -8.52 0.29
N ALA A 83 7.70 -9.41 0.83
CA ALA A 83 8.69 -10.16 0.06
C ALA A 83 8.13 -11.52 -0.41
N HIS A 84 7.47 -12.24 0.50
CA HIS A 84 7.14 -13.66 0.33
C HIS A 84 5.75 -13.92 -0.24
N ALA A 85 4.77 -13.06 0.04
CA ALA A 85 3.39 -13.26 -0.41
C ALA A 85 3.15 -12.71 -1.82
N LEU A 86 4.17 -12.66 -2.67
CA LEU A 86 4.13 -12.05 -4.01
C LEU A 86 3.52 -13.00 -5.06
N SER A 87 2.19 -13.02 -5.15
CA SER A 87 1.44 -13.78 -6.18
C SER A 87 0.18 -13.04 -6.64
N PRO A 88 -0.37 -13.40 -7.83
CA PRO A 88 -1.67 -12.89 -8.30
C PRO A 88 -2.80 -13.02 -7.27
N GLU A 89 -2.88 -14.16 -6.58
CA GLU A 89 -3.92 -14.42 -5.59
C GLU A 89 -3.84 -13.48 -4.39
N TYR A 90 -2.64 -13.23 -3.88
CA TYR A 90 -2.44 -12.34 -2.74
C TYR A 90 -2.64 -10.87 -3.12
N LEU A 91 -2.28 -10.49 -4.34
CA LEU A 91 -2.57 -9.17 -4.89
C LEU A 91 -4.09 -8.94 -4.95
N VAL A 92 -4.85 -9.86 -5.57
CA VAL A 92 -6.33 -9.79 -5.63
C VAL A 92 -6.93 -9.79 -4.23
N LYS A 93 -6.44 -10.64 -3.32
CA LYS A 93 -6.90 -10.70 -1.93
C LYS A 93 -6.70 -9.36 -1.21
N SER A 94 -5.55 -8.72 -1.40
CA SER A 94 -5.22 -7.43 -0.78
C SER A 94 -6.13 -6.32 -1.29
N ILE A 95 -6.34 -6.24 -2.61
CA ILE A 95 -7.25 -5.25 -3.21
C ILE A 95 -8.68 -5.46 -2.69
N LYS A 96 -9.18 -6.69 -2.68
CA LYS A 96 -10.52 -7.02 -2.14
C LYS A 96 -10.65 -6.73 -0.65
N GLY A 97 -9.56 -6.85 0.10
CA GLY A 97 -9.48 -6.49 1.52
C GLY A 97 -9.45 -4.98 1.78
N GLY A 98 -9.45 -4.14 0.74
CA GLY A 98 -9.45 -2.69 0.87
C GLY A 98 -8.06 -2.07 0.98
N ALA A 99 -6.99 -2.82 0.72
CA ALA A 99 -5.65 -2.26 0.64
C ALA A 99 -5.60 -1.16 -0.43
N LYS A 100 -4.96 -0.04 -0.08
CA LYS A 100 -4.77 1.08 -1.02
C LYS A 100 -3.59 0.87 -1.95
N SER A 101 -2.65 0.02 -1.55
CA SER A 101 -1.47 -0.34 -2.33
C SER A 101 -0.99 -1.73 -1.94
N TYR A 102 -0.37 -2.45 -2.87
CA TYR A 102 0.29 -3.73 -2.63
C TYR A 102 1.69 -3.68 -3.25
N ILE A 103 2.73 -3.63 -2.41
CA ILE A 103 4.09 -3.27 -2.79
C ILE A 103 5.04 -4.43 -2.46
N PRO A 104 5.84 -4.92 -3.43
CA PRO A 104 6.94 -5.84 -3.15
C PRO A 104 8.02 -5.16 -2.28
N LYS A 105 8.64 -5.85 -1.31
CA LYS A 105 9.80 -5.34 -0.56
C LYS A 105 10.97 -4.95 -1.51
N GLU A 106 11.07 -5.55 -2.69
CA GLU A 106 11.98 -5.14 -3.79
C GLU A 106 11.79 -3.67 -4.25
N LYS A 107 10.64 -3.06 -3.92
CA LYS A 107 10.24 -1.69 -4.25
C LYS A 107 10.14 -0.78 -3.02
N ILE A 108 10.78 -1.16 -1.90
CA ILE A 108 10.72 -0.41 -0.64
C ILE A 108 11.17 1.04 -0.77
N ALA A 109 12.16 1.33 -1.63
CA ALA A 109 12.63 2.70 -1.88
C ALA A 109 11.55 3.62 -2.48
N ASP A 110 10.53 3.07 -3.12
CA ASP A 110 9.41 3.82 -3.70
C ASP A 110 8.27 4.06 -2.69
N ILE A 111 8.38 3.58 -1.44
CA ILE A 111 7.32 3.69 -0.43
C ILE A 111 6.83 5.13 -0.18
N PRO A 112 7.70 6.16 -0.07
CA PRO A 112 7.25 7.54 0.10
C PRO A 112 6.28 7.99 -1.01
N ILE A 113 6.48 7.52 -2.25
CA ILE A 113 5.62 7.82 -3.40
C ILE A 113 4.23 7.19 -3.21
N PHE A 114 4.18 5.94 -2.77
CA PHE A 114 2.91 5.25 -2.55
C PHE A 114 2.14 5.78 -1.34
N VAL A 115 2.84 6.17 -0.27
CA VAL A 115 2.21 6.85 0.88
C VAL A 115 1.64 8.20 0.45
N ARG A 116 2.38 8.95 -0.39
CA ARG A 116 1.90 10.21 -0.98
C ARG A 116 0.59 10.01 -1.75
N TYR A 117 0.54 9.05 -2.68
CA TYR A 117 -0.68 8.77 -3.44
C TYR A 117 -1.88 8.47 -2.54
N ILE A 118 -1.69 7.68 -1.47
CA ILE A 118 -2.76 7.37 -0.51
C ILE A 118 -3.28 8.65 0.17
N LEU A 119 -2.38 9.55 0.59
CA LEU A 119 -2.74 10.79 1.27
C LEU A 119 -3.41 11.80 0.34
N GLU A 120 -2.92 11.92 -0.89
CA GLU A 120 -3.50 12.77 -1.93
C GLU A 120 -4.91 12.30 -2.28
N ALA A 121 -5.08 11.00 -2.52
CA ALA A 121 -6.38 10.39 -2.77
C ALA A 121 -7.36 10.62 -1.62
N ARG A 122 -6.90 10.48 -0.37
CA ARG A 122 -7.72 10.75 0.82
C ARG A 122 -8.14 12.21 0.91
N THR A 123 -7.25 13.15 0.60
CA THR A 123 -7.53 14.60 0.64
C THR A 123 -8.47 15.03 -0.50
N GLY A 124 -8.32 14.42 -1.68
CA GLY A 124 -9.18 14.65 -2.84
C GLY A 124 -10.51 13.90 -2.82
N GLY A 125 -10.78 13.07 -1.81
CA GLY A 125 -12.00 12.25 -1.74
C GLY A 125 -12.03 11.11 -2.77
N ILE A 126 -10.87 10.69 -3.28
CA ILE A 126 -10.72 9.60 -4.25
C ILE A 126 -10.62 8.29 -3.48
N GLU A 127 -11.72 7.53 -3.40
CA GLU A 127 -11.71 6.26 -2.68
C GLU A 127 -10.99 5.13 -3.44
N LYS A 128 -10.94 5.21 -4.77
CA LYS A 128 -10.52 4.14 -5.69
C LYS A 128 -9.41 4.63 -6.62
N ASP A 129 -8.24 4.85 -6.04
CA ASP A 129 -7.03 5.24 -6.77
C ASP A 129 -6.25 3.97 -7.21
N SER A 130 -5.95 3.88 -8.51
CA SER A 130 -5.12 2.82 -9.12
C SER A 130 -3.77 3.30 -9.64
N THR A 131 -3.38 4.53 -9.33
CA THR A 131 -2.08 5.11 -9.71
C THR A 131 -0.93 4.20 -9.29
N TRP A 132 -1.00 3.64 -8.08
CA TRP A 132 -0.03 2.65 -7.58
C TRP A 132 0.04 1.40 -8.45
N PHE A 133 -1.11 0.91 -8.94
CA PHE A 133 -1.21 -0.31 -9.72
C PHE A 133 -0.67 -0.10 -11.13
N ALA A 134 -0.98 1.03 -11.77
CA ALA A 134 -0.41 1.40 -13.06
C ALA A 134 1.12 1.43 -13.01
N ARG A 135 1.69 2.05 -11.95
CA ARG A 135 3.13 2.11 -11.71
C ARG A 135 3.78 0.74 -11.51
N LEU A 136 3.09 -0.18 -10.82
CA LEU A 136 3.60 -1.52 -10.55
C LEU A 136 3.20 -2.57 -11.61
N SER A 137 2.32 -2.26 -12.55
CA SER A 137 1.88 -3.22 -13.58
C SER A 137 3.06 -3.82 -14.36
N PRO A 138 4.06 -3.05 -14.84
CA PRO A 138 5.21 -3.62 -15.53
C PRO A 138 6.02 -4.60 -14.66
N PHE A 139 6.10 -4.35 -13.35
CA PHE A 139 6.72 -5.25 -12.40
C PHE A 139 5.92 -6.55 -12.27
N PHE A 140 4.59 -6.46 -12.08
CA PHE A 140 3.73 -7.64 -11.95
C PHE A 140 3.69 -8.48 -13.23
N ASP A 141 3.63 -7.84 -14.40
CA ASP A 141 3.63 -8.53 -15.69
C ASP A 141 4.93 -9.32 -15.90
N LYS A 142 6.07 -8.74 -15.52
CA LYS A 142 7.37 -9.43 -15.54
C LYS A 142 7.44 -10.56 -14.49
N LYS A 143 6.97 -10.31 -13.27
CA LYS A 143 7.09 -11.25 -12.14
C LYS A 143 6.17 -12.46 -12.29
N PHE A 144 4.92 -12.23 -12.66
CA PHE A 144 3.89 -13.27 -12.74
C PHE A 144 3.81 -13.93 -14.12
N GLY A 145 4.36 -13.28 -15.15
CA GLY A 145 4.40 -13.80 -16.51
C GLY A 145 3.07 -13.68 -17.26
N PRO A 146 3.01 -14.20 -18.48
CA PRO A 146 1.87 -13.99 -19.36
C PRO A 146 0.58 -14.61 -18.79
N ARG A 147 -0.55 -13.91 -18.97
CA ARG A 147 -1.90 -14.35 -18.60
C ARG A 147 -2.12 -14.58 -17.10
N TRP A 148 -1.30 -13.97 -16.23
CA TRP A 148 -1.45 -14.08 -14.77
C TRP A 148 -2.82 -13.59 -14.25
N ARG A 149 -3.48 -12.70 -14.99
CA ARG A 149 -4.84 -12.21 -14.69
C ARG A 149 -5.97 -13.22 -15.01
N ARG A 150 -5.71 -14.30 -15.77
CA ARG A 150 -6.76 -15.21 -16.29
C ARG A 150 -7.62 -15.86 -15.19
N LYS A 151 -7.03 -16.20 -14.05
CA LYS A 151 -7.73 -16.87 -12.94
C LYS A 151 -8.80 -15.99 -12.28
N ASN A 152 -8.69 -14.67 -12.42
CA ASN A 152 -9.61 -13.68 -11.85
C ASN A 152 -10.08 -12.68 -12.91
N GLU A 153 -10.32 -13.15 -14.14
CA GLU A 153 -10.63 -12.31 -15.30
C GLU A 153 -11.80 -11.35 -15.06
N GLU A 154 -12.89 -11.83 -14.44
CA GLU A 154 -14.04 -10.98 -14.09
C GLU A 154 -13.68 -9.84 -13.14
N PHE A 155 -12.84 -10.12 -12.14
CA PHE A 155 -12.35 -9.10 -11.20
C PHE A 155 -11.45 -8.08 -11.92
N TRP A 156 -10.55 -8.54 -12.78
CA TRP A 156 -9.66 -7.62 -13.51
C TRP A 156 -10.41 -6.75 -14.50
N LYS A 157 -11.47 -7.28 -15.12
CA LYS A 157 -12.36 -6.49 -15.98
C LYS A 157 -13.07 -5.39 -15.18
N ASP A 158 -13.68 -5.73 -14.04
CA ASP A 158 -14.32 -4.75 -13.14
C ASP A 158 -13.32 -3.72 -12.61
N PHE A 159 -12.12 -4.17 -12.24
CA PHE A 159 -11.04 -3.32 -11.77
C PHE A 159 -10.61 -2.33 -12.86
N ASP A 160 -10.32 -2.81 -14.07
CA ASP A 160 -9.87 -1.95 -15.17
C ASP A 160 -10.98 -0.94 -15.56
N GLU A 161 -12.26 -1.35 -15.57
CA GLU A 161 -13.40 -0.44 -15.84
C GLU A 161 -13.58 0.62 -14.74
N THR A 162 -13.46 0.23 -13.47
CA THR A 162 -13.74 1.11 -12.33
C THR A 162 -12.58 2.04 -11.98
N TYR A 163 -11.34 1.57 -12.13
CA TYR A 163 -10.15 2.24 -11.62
C TYR A 163 -9.33 2.91 -12.73
N THR A 164 -9.17 2.28 -13.91
CA THR A 164 -8.36 2.84 -15.01
C THR A 164 -9.08 3.97 -15.75
N SER A 165 -10.42 4.00 -15.73
CA SER A 165 -11.21 5.06 -16.35
C SER A 165 -11.04 6.45 -15.72
N ARG A 166 -10.33 6.54 -14.58
CA ARG A 166 -10.14 7.78 -13.81
C ARG A 166 -8.74 8.38 -13.87
N ILE A 167 -7.76 7.69 -14.45
CA ILE A 167 -6.40 8.23 -14.61
C ILE A 167 -6.36 9.08 -15.87
N SER A 168 -5.88 10.33 -15.77
CA SER A 168 -5.69 11.18 -16.96
C SER A 168 -4.56 10.65 -17.85
N LYS A 169 -4.57 11.07 -19.13
CA LYS A 169 -3.49 10.67 -20.06
C LYS A 169 -2.14 11.25 -19.64
N GLU A 170 -2.18 12.44 -19.05
CA GLU A 170 -1.03 13.15 -18.51
C GLU A 170 -0.42 12.40 -17.32
N GLU A 171 -1.24 11.97 -16.35
CA GLU A 171 -0.78 11.15 -15.22
C GLU A 171 -0.21 9.80 -15.67
N LEU A 172 -0.86 9.13 -16.63
CA LEU A 172 -0.33 7.88 -17.20
C LEU A 172 1.05 8.07 -17.84
N ALA A 173 1.28 9.20 -18.52
CA ALA A 173 2.56 9.49 -19.18
C ALA A 173 3.69 9.80 -18.20
N GLU A 174 3.38 10.30 -16.99
CA GLU A 174 4.38 10.51 -15.94
C GLU A 174 4.72 9.21 -15.17
N ILE A 175 3.82 8.22 -15.23
CA ILE A 175 3.95 6.93 -14.51
C ILE A 175 4.64 5.86 -15.36
N MET A 176 4.47 5.88 -16.68
CA MET A 176 4.99 4.90 -17.66
C MET A 176 6.40 5.24 -18.17
#